data_AF-A0A7S2BPI5-F1
#
_entry.id   AF-A0A7S2BPI5-F1
#
_cell.length_a   1.000
_cell.length_b   1.000
_cell.length_c   1.000
_cell.angle_alpha   90.00
_cell.angle_beta   90.00
_cell.angle_gamma   90.00
#
_symmetry.space_group_name_H-M   'P 1'
#
loop_
_entity.id
_entity.type
_entity.pdbx_description
1 polymer ?
#
loop_
_entity_poly.entity_id
_entity_poly.type
_entity_poly.pdbx_seq_one_letter_code
_entity_poly.pdbx_strand_id
1 'polypeptide(L)'
;AILLLSFVTRFVRRIRGIGEVGPSLVASRDGGWAKSWRRSLLTSKVADMWEICEKWSWTSVVTWCYVVCGVYAIFAVVPTCLNLGLAWVNKQMEELAFSLILTITFTVGVITFMLPPVPGAVVYLFGGMVLSGACPWGFWPGTIVNIICCLLMKLCACAVQQKCIGQMLGRSTWVRQAVGVHRMGIRCVEAILRKPGWSVGKVAIL
;
A
#
# COMPACT_ATOMS: atom_id res chain seq x y z
N ALA A 1 -31.04 1.38 -6.36
CA ALA A 1 -31.78 2.17 -5.34
C ALA A 1 -32.19 3.56 -5.83
N ILE A 2 -31.24 4.39 -6.29
CA ILE A 2 -31.50 5.81 -6.66
C ILE A 2 -32.50 5.97 -7.83
N LEU A 3 -32.44 5.12 -8.85
CA LEU A 3 -33.37 5.15 -9.99
C LEU A 3 -34.81 4.79 -9.59
N LEU A 4 -34.96 3.79 -8.71
CA LEU A 4 -36.26 3.37 -8.15
C LEU A 4 -36.87 4.47 -7.27
N LEU A 5 -36.09 5.11 -6.41
CA LEU A 5 -36.52 6.26 -5.62
C LEU A 5 -36.97 7.43 -6.50
N SER A 6 -36.25 7.68 -7.59
CA SER A 6 -36.57 8.74 -8.55
C SER A 6 -37.87 8.47 -9.30
N PHE A 7 -38.10 7.20 -9.67
CA PHE A 7 -39.34 6.74 -10.30
C PHE A 7 -40.53 6.88 -9.34
N VAL A 8 -40.40 6.41 -8.10
CA VAL A 8 -41.46 6.49 -7.07
C VAL A 8 -41.80 7.95 -6.74
N THR A 9 -40.79 8.80 -6.56
CA THR A 9 -40.99 10.22 -6.26
C THR A 9 -41.73 10.93 -7.39
N ARG A 10 -41.43 10.58 -8.64
CA ARG A 10 -42.10 11.16 -9.80
C ARG A 10 -43.53 10.66 -9.99
N PHE A 11 -43.78 9.38 -9.72
CA PHE A 11 -45.12 8.79 -9.72
C PHE A 11 -46.03 9.48 -8.68
N VAL A 12 -45.52 9.68 -7.47
CA VAL A 12 -46.23 10.40 -6.40
C VAL A 12 -46.50 11.86 -6.78
N ARG A 13 -45.56 12.55 -7.42
CA ARG A 13 -45.77 13.93 -7.92
C ARG A 13 -46.84 14.00 -9.01
N ARG A 14 -46.91 13.01 -9.90
CA ARG A 14 -47.91 12.93 -10.97
C ARG A 14 -49.32 12.72 -10.42
N ILE A 15 -49.47 11.90 -9.38
CA ILE A 15 -50.75 11.70 -8.69
C ILE A 15 -51.19 12.96 -7.93
N ARG A 16 -50.24 13.74 -7.38
CA ARG A 16 -50.54 14.96 -6.62
C ARG A 16 -50.73 16.22 -7.48
N GLY A 17 -50.61 16.13 -8.81
CA GLY A 17 -50.83 17.27 -9.72
C GLY A 17 -49.84 18.44 -9.57
N ILE A 18 -48.70 18.22 -8.90
CA ILE A 18 -47.71 19.29 -8.67
C ILE A 18 -46.82 19.38 -9.92
N GLY A 19 -47.16 20.30 -10.83
CA GLY A 19 -46.35 20.62 -12.00
C GLY A 19 -45.01 21.24 -11.59
N GLU A 20 -43.89 20.74 -12.14
CA GLU A 20 -42.59 21.38 -11.93
C GLU A 20 -42.53 22.69 -12.71
N VAL A 21 -42.54 23.83 -12.00
CA VAL A 21 -42.05 25.11 -12.55
C VAL A 21 -40.53 25.07 -12.43
N GLY A 22 -39.87 24.61 -13.50
CA GLY A 22 -38.41 24.61 -13.65
C GLY A 22 -38.00 25.18 -15.01
N PRO A 23 -36.82 25.84 -15.11
CA PRO A 23 -36.46 26.71 -16.23
C PRO A 23 -35.96 25.91 -17.45
N SER A 24 -36.83 25.15 -18.11
CA SER A 24 -36.41 24.31 -19.25
C SER A 24 -37.43 24.17 -20.38
N LEU A 25 -38.47 25.04 -20.43
CA LEU A 25 -39.37 25.15 -21.59
C LEU A 25 -38.70 25.68 -22.88
N VAL A 26 -37.39 25.97 -22.88
CA VAL A 26 -36.69 26.56 -24.02
C VAL A 26 -35.90 25.54 -24.86
N ALA A 27 -35.77 24.28 -24.45
CA ALA A 27 -34.88 23.33 -25.15
C ALA A 27 -35.49 21.95 -25.44
N SER A 28 -36.45 21.86 -26.37
CA SER A 28 -36.70 20.63 -27.12
C SER A 28 -37.49 20.88 -28.39
N ARG A 29 -36.78 21.26 -29.46
CA ARG A 29 -37.27 21.09 -30.84
C ARG A 29 -36.60 19.90 -31.56
N ASP A 30 -35.56 19.30 -30.98
CA ASP A 30 -34.71 18.32 -31.70
C ASP A 30 -34.55 16.94 -30.98
N GLY A 31 -35.48 16.52 -30.13
CA GLY A 31 -35.35 15.28 -29.34
C GLY A 31 -36.39 14.22 -29.67
N GLY A 32 -35.99 13.14 -30.34
CA GLY A 32 -36.87 12.02 -30.73
C GLY A 32 -37.66 11.35 -29.60
N TRP A 33 -38.70 10.60 -29.98
CA TRP A 33 -39.73 9.98 -29.11
C TRP A 33 -39.18 9.27 -27.85
N ALA A 34 -38.01 8.63 -27.95
CA ALA A 34 -37.35 7.95 -26.83
C ALA A 34 -36.91 8.90 -25.68
N LYS A 35 -36.48 10.14 -25.98
CA LYS A 35 -36.12 11.13 -24.95
C LYS A 35 -37.36 11.65 -24.22
N SER A 36 -38.47 11.81 -24.94
CA SER A 36 -39.78 12.19 -24.38
C SER A 36 -40.29 11.16 -23.37
N TRP A 37 -40.23 9.86 -23.69
CA TRP A 37 -40.64 8.79 -22.78
C TRP A 37 -39.77 8.67 -21.53
N ARG A 38 -38.44 8.75 -21.66
CA ARG A 38 -37.52 8.70 -20.48
C ARG A 38 -37.73 9.88 -19.55
N ARG A 39 -37.93 11.08 -20.12
CA ARG A 39 -38.33 12.29 -19.41
C ARG A 39 -39.80 12.27 -18.97
N SER A 40 -40.57 11.20 -19.14
CA SER A 40 -41.87 10.99 -18.47
C SER A 40 -41.74 10.17 -17.17
N LEU A 41 -40.71 9.32 -17.09
CA LEU A 41 -40.54 8.33 -16.01
C LEU A 41 -39.51 8.76 -14.94
N LEU A 42 -38.50 9.56 -15.27
CA LEU A 42 -37.39 9.93 -14.36
C LEU A 42 -37.35 11.43 -14.01
N THR A 43 -37.13 11.83 -12.76
CA THR A 43 -37.02 13.25 -12.37
C THR A 43 -36.01 14.01 -13.24
N SER A 44 -36.27 15.30 -13.51
CA SER A 44 -35.44 16.16 -14.40
C SER A 44 -33.95 16.05 -14.10
N LYS A 45 -33.54 16.18 -12.84
CA LYS A 45 -32.13 16.03 -12.41
C LYS A 45 -31.51 14.67 -12.73
N VAL A 46 -32.30 13.60 -12.72
CA VAL A 46 -31.81 12.23 -12.98
C VAL A 46 -31.75 11.95 -14.47
N ALA A 47 -32.66 12.54 -15.25
CA ALA A 47 -32.58 12.52 -16.71
C ALA A 47 -31.32 13.27 -17.19
N ASP A 48 -30.98 14.41 -16.58
CA ASP A 48 -29.76 15.16 -16.91
C ASP A 48 -28.49 14.38 -16.57
N MET A 49 -28.44 13.75 -15.38
CA MET A 49 -27.33 12.87 -15.00
C MET A 49 -27.22 11.65 -15.92
N TRP A 50 -28.34 11.11 -16.39
CA TRP A 50 -28.37 10.01 -17.34
C TRP A 50 -27.80 10.41 -18.70
N GLU A 51 -28.11 11.60 -19.22
CA GLU A 51 -27.54 12.09 -20.47
C GLU A 51 -26.02 12.32 -20.36
N ILE A 52 -25.54 12.74 -19.19
CA ILE A 52 -24.09 12.86 -18.90
C ILE A 52 -23.44 11.46 -18.85
N CYS A 53 -24.08 10.49 -18.19
CA CYS A 53 -23.63 9.10 -18.17
C CYS A 53 -23.59 8.48 -19.56
N GLU A 54 -24.59 8.74 -20.42
CA GLU A 54 -24.65 8.19 -21.79
C GLU A 54 -23.54 8.74 -22.70
N LYS A 55 -23.10 9.98 -22.47
CA LYS A 55 -21.97 10.60 -23.18
C LYS A 55 -20.60 10.21 -22.62
N TRP A 56 -20.55 9.54 -21.48
CA TRP A 56 -19.29 9.13 -20.88
C TRP A 56 -18.65 8.02 -21.73
N SER A 57 -17.34 8.10 -21.95
CA SER A 57 -16.53 7.04 -22.55
C SER A 57 -16.42 5.81 -21.64
N TRP A 58 -17.51 5.04 -21.59
CA TRP A 58 -17.61 3.78 -20.82
C TRP A 58 -16.48 2.81 -21.11
N THR A 59 -15.93 2.82 -22.33
CA THR A 59 -14.76 2.01 -22.70
C THR A 59 -13.55 2.32 -21.82
N SER A 60 -13.29 3.58 -21.52
CA SER A 60 -12.18 4.00 -20.63
C SER A 60 -12.46 3.57 -19.18
N VAL A 61 -13.67 3.81 -18.69
CA VAL A 61 -14.07 3.46 -17.31
C VAL A 61 -13.98 1.97 -17.06
N VAL A 62 -14.51 1.16 -17.99
CA VAL A 62 -14.49 -0.30 -17.90
C VAL A 62 -13.05 -0.82 -18.00
N THR A 63 -12.22 -0.26 -18.88
CA THR A 63 -10.80 -0.64 -19.00
C THR A 63 -10.04 -0.38 -17.69
N TRP A 64 -10.19 0.79 -17.10
CA TRP A 64 -9.57 1.11 -15.81
C TRP A 64 -10.11 0.25 -14.67
N CYS A 65 -11.41 -0.07 -14.67
CA CYS A 65 -12.01 -0.99 -13.71
C CYS A 65 -11.38 -2.39 -13.82
N TYR A 66 -11.21 -2.94 -15.03
CA TYR A 66 -10.53 -4.22 -15.25
C TYR A 66 -9.09 -4.20 -14.76
N VAL A 67 -8.34 -3.12 -15.01
CA VAL A 67 -6.96 -2.98 -14.51
C VAL A 67 -6.93 -3.00 -12.98
N VAL A 68 -7.80 -2.24 -12.32
CA VAL A 68 -7.86 -2.19 -10.84
C VAL A 68 -8.29 -3.53 -10.26
N CYS A 69 -9.29 -4.19 -10.84
CA CYS A 69 -9.71 -5.54 -10.44
C CYS A 69 -8.59 -6.57 -10.66
N GLY A 70 -7.85 -6.46 -11.76
CA GLY A 70 -6.68 -7.30 -12.04
C GLY A 70 -5.57 -7.11 -11.00
N VAL A 71 -5.24 -5.86 -10.65
CA VAL A 71 -4.26 -5.54 -9.61
C VAL A 71 -4.72 -6.09 -8.25
N TYR A 72 -5.99 -5.93 -7.91
CA TYR A 72 -6.55 -6.48 -6.66
C TYR A 72 -6.48 -8.01 -6.64
N ALA A 73 -6.82 -8.67 -7.74
CA ALA A 73 -6.72 -10.14 -7.86
C ALA A 73 -5.27 -10.62 -7.70
N ILE A 74 -4.31 -9.95 -8.33
CA ILE A 74 -2.88 -10.24 -8.15
C ILE A 74 -2.49 -10.05 -6.68
N PHE A 75 -2.90 -8.95 -6.05
CA PHE A 75 -2.60 -8.68 -4.65
C PHE A 75 -3.23 -9.70 -3.69
N ALA A 76 -4.37 -10.31 -4.05
CA ALA A 76 -5.00 -11.37 -3.27
C ALA A 76 -4.30 -12.73 -3.44
N VAL A 77 -3.81 -13.05 -4.64
CA VAL A 77 -3.18 -14.35 -4.96
C VAL A 77 -1.72 -14.42 -4.50
N VAL A 78 -0.96 -13.33 -4.64
CA VAL A 78 0.47 -13.27 -4.31
C VAL A 78 0.76 -13.71 -2.85
N PRO A 79 0.02 -13.25 -1.83
CA PRO A 79 0.22 -13.72 -0.45
C PRO A 79 0.01 -15.21 -0.26
N THR A 80 -0.96 -15.81 -0.96
CA THR A 80 -1.23 -17.26 -0.88
C THR A 80 -0.08 -18.07 -1.47
N CYS A 81 0.41 -17.67 -2.65
CA CYS A 81 1.58 -18.28 -3.27
C CYS A 81 2.84 -18.12 -2.40
N LEU A 82 3.01 -16.94 -1.79
CA LEU A 82 4.10 -16.66 -0.88
C LEU A 82 4.03 -17.54 0.38
N ASN A 83 2.84 -17.71 0.98
CA ASN A 83 2.65 -18.60 2.13
C ASN A 83 2.99 -20.06 1.79
N LEU A 84 2.62 -20.54 0.60
CA LEU A 84 3.01 -21.88 0.13
C LEU A 84 4.53 -22.01 -0.01
N GLY A 85 5.18 -20.99 -0.59
CA GLY A 85 6.64 -20.93 -0.68
C GLY A 85 7.31 -20.93 0.69
N LEU A 86 6.81 -20.14 1.64
CA LEU A 86 7.32 -20.08 3.00
C LEU A 86 7.15 -21.43 3.73
N ALA A 87 6.02 -22.12 3.53
CA ALA A 87 5.80 -23.44 4.10
C ALA A 87 6.80 -24.48 3.53
N TRP A 88 7.08 -24.42 2.22
CA TRP A 88 8.08 -25.29 1.59
C TRP A 88 9.49 -25.01 2.12
N VAL A 89 9.89 -23.73 2.23
CA VAL A 89 11.19 -23.35 2.80
C VAL A 89 11.31 -23.79 4.26
N ASN A 90 10.24 -23.64 5.04
CA ASN A 90 10.25 -24.07 6.45
C ASN A 90 10.49 -25.58 6.58
N LYS A 91 9.87 -26.39 5.73
CA LYS A 91 10.11 -27.85 5.69
C LYS A 91 11.58 -28.20 5.43
N GLN A 92 12.24 -27.46 4.54
CA GLN A 92 13.67 -27.67 4.25
C GLN A 92 14.58 -27.23 5.43
N MET A 93 14.11 -26.30 6.26
CA MET A 93 14.85 -25.82 7.43
C MET A 93 14.78 -26.79 8.62
N GLU A 94 13.73 -27.61 8.74
CA GLU A 94 13.56 -28.57 9.85
C GLU A 94 14.65 -29.64 9.93
N GLU A 95 15.30 -29.98 8.81
CA GLU A 95 16.37 -30.98 8.76
C GLU A 95 17.74 -30.42 9.20
N LEU A 96 17.84 -29.11 9.41
CA LEU A 96 19.10 -28.43 9.72
C LEU A 96 19.29 -28.23 11.23
N ALA A 97 20.56 -28.22 11.66
CA ALA A 97 20.89 -27.88 13.03
C ALA A 97 20.45 -26.44 13.36
N PHE A 98 19.94 -26.21 14.57
CA PHE A 98 19.46 -24.89 15.02
C PHE A 98 20.46 -23.75 14.80
N SER A 99 21.76 -24.01 15.01
CA SER A 99 22.81 -23.01 14.77
C SER A 99 22.90 -22.58 13.30
N LEU A 100 22.66 -23.50 12.37
CA LEU A 100 22.70 -23.25 10.92
C LEU A 100 21.44 -22.48 10.49
N ILE A 101 20.28 -22.81 11.06
CA ILE A 101 19.04 -22.05 10.86
C ILE A 101 19.21 -20.59 11.33
N LEU A 102 19.85 -20.39 12.48
CA LEU A 102 20.13 -19.06 13.02
C LEU A 102 21.05 -18.25 12.09
N THR A 103 22.13 -18.84 11.58
CA THR A 103 23.07 -18.14 10.69
C THR A 103 22.47 -17.83 9.33
N ILE A 104 21.69 -18.75 8.75
CA ILE A 104 20.98 -18.50 7.49
C ILE A 104 19.94 -17.38 7.67
N THR A 105 19.12 -17.48 8.71
CA THR A 105 18.07 -16.48 8.98
C THR A 105 18.69 -15.09 9.19
N PHE A 106 19.80 -15.02 9.91
CA PHE A 106 20.53 -13.77 10.12
C PHE A 106 21.11 -13.21 8.81
N THR A 107 21.83 -14.01 8.03
CA THR A 107 22.50 -13.54 6.81
C THR A 107 21.52 -13.16 5.70
N VAL A 108 20.53 -14.01 5.42
CA VAL A 108 19.46 -13.73 4.45
C VAL A 108 18.65 -12.51 4.89
N GLY A 109 18.35 -12.40 6.18
CA GLY A 109 17.62 -11.28 6.71
C GLY A 109 18.38 -9.95 6.58
N VAL A 110 19.69 -9.92 6.84
CA VAL A 110 20.53 -8.73 6.58
C VAL A 110 20.47 -8.31 5.11
N ILE A 111 20.63 -9.25 4.17
CA ILE A 111 20.55 -8.99 2.73
C ILE A 111 19.16 -8.46 2.35
N THR A 112 18.12 -9.04 2.94
CA THR A 112 16.73 -8.65 2.69
C THR A 112 16.45 -7.22 3.19
N PHE A 113 17.00 -6.83 4.34
CA PHE A 113 16.91 -5.45 4.83
C PHE A 113 17.71 -4.45 3.98
N MET A 114 18.69 -4.91 3.22
CA MET A 114 19.40 -4.07 2.25
C MET A 114 18.56 -3.78 1.00
N LEU A 115 17.50 -4.55 0.74
CA LEU A 115 16.63 -4.38 -0.41
C LEU A 115 15.45 -3.45 -0.06
N PRO A 116 15.32 -2.27 -0.69
CA PRO A 116 14.22 -1.34 -0.43
C PRO A 116 12.80 -1.86 -0.71
N PRO A 117 12.54 -2.81 -1.65
CA PRO A 117 11.17 -3.27 -1.90
C PRO A 117 10.61 -4.21 -0.84
N VAL A 118 11.44 -4.75 0.08
CA VAL A 118 10.99 -5.81 0.98
C VAL A 118 10.44 -5.22 2.30
N PRO A 119 9.17 -5.50 2.65
CA PRO A 119 8.60 -5.04 3.91
C PRO A 119 9.25 -5.77 5.10
N GLY A 120 9.89 -5.01 6.00
CA GLY A 120 10.61 -5.57 7.16
C GLY A 120 9.75 -6.41 8.10
N ALA A 121 8.44 -6.14 8.20
CA ALA A 121 7.51 -6.91 9.02
C ALA A 121 7.47 -8.40 8.63
N VAL A 122 7.56 -8.72 7.34
CA VAL A 122 7.53 -10.10 6.83
C VAL A 122 8.77 -10.87 7.29
N VAL A 123 9.93 -10.22 7.29
CA VAL A 123 11.20 -10.83 7.71
C VAL A 123 11.17 -11.18 9.21
N TYR A 124 10.62 -10.31 10.05
CA TYR A 124 10.49 -10.57 11.48
C TYR A 124 9.48 -11.68 11.80
N LEU A 125 8.35 -11.72 11.08
CA LEU A 125 7.37 -12.78 11.22
C LEU A 125 7.94 -14.13 10.78
N PHE A 126 8.64 -14.16 9.64
CA PHE A 126 9.31 -15.36 9.17
C PHE A 126 10.38 -15.86 10.14
N GLY A 127 11.27 -14.97 10.60
CA GLY A 127 12.26 -15.30 11.63
C GLY A 127 11.61 -15.84 12.90
N GLY A 128 10.51 -15.22 13.35
CA GLY A 128 9.74 -15.68 14.50
C GLY A 128 9.18 -17.08 14.35
N MET A 129 8.62 -17.42 13.18
CA MET A 129 8.10 -18.77 12.91
C MET A 129 9.22 -19.82 12.86
N VAL A 130 10.32 -19.52 12.16
CA VAL A 130 11.42 -20.47 11.95
C VAL A 130 12.26 -20.67 13.22
N LEU A 131 12.72 -19.59 13.86
CA LEU A 131 13.61 -19.68 15.03
C LEU A 131 12.88 -20.18 16.28
N SER A 132 11.64 -19.74 16.50
CA SER A 132 10.88 -20.18 17.68
C SER A 132 10.38 -21.61 17.53
N GLY A 133 10.15 -22.08 16.30
CA GLY A 133 9.78 -23.47 16.00
C GLY A 133 10.96 -24.44 16.05
N ALA A 134 12.14 -24.03 15.59
CA ALA A 134 13.33 -24.90 15.53
C ALA A 134 14.15 -24.96 16.84
N CYS A 135 13.80 -24.19 17.86
CA CYS A 135 14.58 -24.12 19.10
C CYS A 135 14.43 -25.40 19.95
N PRO A 136 15.51 -26.12 20.27
CA PRO A 136 15.44 -27.36 21.06
C PRO A 136 15.02 -27.13 22.52
N TRP A 137 15.14 -25.90 23.02
CA TRP A 137 14.75 -25.50 24.38
C TRP A 137 13.29 -25.07 24.50
N GLY A 138 12.52 -25.19 23.41
CA GLY A 138 11.11 -24.85 23.34
C GLY A 138 10.84 -23.44 22.82
N PHE A 139 9.56 -23.11 22.75
CA PHE A 139 9.06 -21.91 22.06
C PHE A 139 9.49 -20.59 22.73
N TRP A 140 9.44 -20.51 24.06
CA TRP A 140 9.75 -19.27 24.78
C TRP A 140 11.23 -18.86 24.68
N PRO A 141 12.21 -19.76 24.91
CA PRO A 141 13.61 -19.43 24.65
C PRO A 141 13.86 -19.10 23.17
N GLY A 142 13.25 -19.85 22.24
CA GLY A 142 13.33 -19.57 20.81
C GLY A 142 12.83 -18.17 20.44
N THR A 143 11.74 -17.72 21.07
CA THR A 143 11.19 -16.37 20.89
C THR A 143 12.17 -15.29 21.37
N ILE A 144 12.80 -15.47 22.52
CA ILE A 144 13.80 -14.52 23.05
C ILE A 144 15.01 -14.46 22.12
N VAL A 145 15.51 -15.61 21.67
CA VAL A 145 16.61 -15.68 20.69
C VAL A 145 16.22 -14.98 19.40
N ASN A 146 14.99 -15.16 18.92
CA ASN A 146 14.51 -14.46 17.73
C ASN A 146 14.47 -12.93 17.91
N ILE A 147 14.00 -12.43 19.06
CA ILE A 147 13.99 -10.97 19.34
C ILE A 147 15.41 -10.41 19.30
N ILE A 148 16.36 -11.07 19.97
CA ILE A 148 17.76 -10.64 19.99
C ILE A 148 18.36 -10.70 18.57
N CYS A 149 18.12 -11.79 17.85
CA CYS A 149 18.58 -11.98 16.47
C CYS A 149 18.01 -10.88 15.55
N CYS A 150 16.73 -10.56 15.65
CA CYS A 150 16.08 -9.52 14.85
C CYS A 150 16.63 -8.12 15.13
N LEU A 151 16.90 -7.82 16.41
CA LEU A 151 17.53 -6.56 16.80
C LEU A 151 18.94 -6.44 16.20
N LEU A 152 19.78 -7.44 16.39
CA LEU A 152 21.14 -7.45 15.86
C LEU A 152 21.15 -7.38 14.33
N MET A 153 20.29 -8.13 13.68
CA MET A 153 20.13 -8.11 12.23
C MET A 153 19.79 -6.72 11.71
N LYS A 154 18.85 -6.01 12.34
CA LYS A 154 18.49 -4.63 11.95
C LYS A 154 19.65 -3.67 12.13
N LEU A 155 20.33 -3.74 13.27
CA LEU A 155 21.49 -2.88 13.56
C LEU A 155 22.63 -3.15 12.58
N CYS A 156 22.91 -4.41 12.27
CA CYS A 156 23.89 -4.81 11.28
C CYS A 156 23.51 -4.31 9.88
N ALA A 157 22.26 -4.48 9.45
CA ALA A 157 21.80 -4.00 8.15
C ALA A 157 21.94 -2.47 8.04
N CYS A 158 21.52 -1.71 9.06
CA CYS A 158 21.71 -0.26 9.10
C CYS A 158 23.20 0.13 9.09
N ALA A 159 24.04 -0.58 9.84
CA ALA A 159 25.49 -0.31 9.85
C ALA A 159 26.13 -0.57 8.48
N VAL A 160 25.78 -1.68 7.82
CA VAL A 160 26.25 -2.01 6.46
C VAL A 160 25.75 -0.98 5.45
N GLN A 161 24.47 -0.61 5.50
CA GLN A 161 23.92 0.42 4.62
C GLN A 161 24.62 1.77 4.83
N GLN A 162 24.85 2.19 6.08
CA GLN A 162 25.49 3.49 6.37
C GLN A 162 26.99 3.50 6.04
N LYS A 163 27.71 2.43 6.36
CA LYS A 163 29.18 2.35 6.23
C LYS A 163 29.65 1.87 4.88
N CYS A 164 29.06 0.80 4.34
CA CYS A 164 29.46 0.27 3.05
C CYS A 164 28.86 1.12 1.92
N ILE A 165 27.53 1.27 1.90
CA ILE A 165 26.86 1.96 0.79
C ILE A 165 26.92 3.48 0.97
N GLY A 166 26.52 3.98 2.14
CA GLY A 166 26.39 5.41 2.43
C GLY A 166 27.72 6.15 2.34
N GLN A 167 28.81 5.59 2.87
CA GLN A 167 30.13 6.23 2.82
C GLN A 167 30.73 6.22 1.41
N MET A 168 30.52 5.14 0.64
CA MET A 168 31.00 5.04 -0.75
C MET A 168 30.25 6.02 -1.65
N LEU A 169 28.91 6.01 -1.62
CA LEU A 169 28.08 6.94 -2.38
C LEU A 169 28.26 8.39 -1.93
N GLY A 170 28.52 8.58 -0.64
CA GLY A 170 28.84 9.88 -0.05
C GLY A 170 30.14 10.50 -0.54
N ARG A 171 30.97 9.84 -1.35
CA ARG A 171 32.13 10.46 -2.03
C ARG A 171 31.78 11.08 -3.38
N SER A 172 30.69 10.64 -4.01
CA SER A 172 30.27 11.15 -5.33
C SER A 172 29.62 12.54 -5.20
N THR A 173 30.14 13.51 -5.95
CA THR A 173 29.60 14.87 -5.99
C THR A 173 28.19 14.92 -6.58
N TRP A 174 27.91 14.07 -7.57
CA TRP A 174 26.59 13.92 -8.18
C TRP A 174 25.55 13.45 -7.15
N VAL A 175 25.88 12.39 -6.38
CA VAL A 175 24.97 11.88 -5.33
C VAL A 175 24.76 12.92 -4.23
N ARG A 176 25.83 13.63 -3.81
CA ARG A 176 25.72 14.71 -2.82
C ARG A 176 24.81 15.86 -3.27
N GLN A 177 24.84 16.19 -4.56
CA GLN A 177 23.98 17.21 -5.16
C GLN A 177 22.53 16.72 -5.23
N ALA A 178 22.30 15.47 -5.69
CA ALA A 178 20.98 14.87 -5.79
C ALA A 178 20.28 14.71 -4.43
N VAL A 179 21.01 14.29 -3.38
CA VAL A 179 20.49 14.16 -2.01
C VAL A 179 20.34 15.53 -1.33
N GLY A 180 20.97 16.58 -1.86
CA GLY A 180 20.87 17.92 -1.29
C GLY A 180 21.58 18.06 0.06
N VAL A 181 22.73 17.42 0.26
CA VAL A 181 23.47 17.43 1.54
C VAL A 181 23.87 18.85 1.99
N HIS A 182 23.86 19.82 1.07
CA HIS A 182 24.11 21.23 1.33
C HIS A 182 22.91 21.98 1.93
N ARG A 183 21.71 21.38 1.99
CA ARG A 183 20.50 22.02 2.54
C ARG A 183 20.62 22.17 4.07
N MET A 184 20.08 23.27 4.59
CA MET A 184 20.18 23.63 6.01
C MET A 184 19.66 22.55 6.97
N GLY A 185 18.59 21.83 6.60
CA GLY A 185 18.04 20.75 7.44
C GLY A 185 19.04 19.63 7.71
N ILE A 186 19.71 19.13 6.67
CA ILE A 186 20.71 18.06 6.79
C ILE A 186 21.94 18.54 7.57
N ARG A 187 22.37 19.79 7.36
CA ARG A 187 23.49 20.39 8.13
C ARG A 187 23.16 20.61 9.60
N CYS A 188 21.91 20.96 9.92
CA CYS A 188 21.45 21.06 11.29
C CYS A 188 21.48 19.69 11.99
N VAL A 189 20.95 18.65 11.33
CA VAL A 189 21.03 17.26 11.80
C VAL A 189 22.48 16.82 12.00
N GLU A 190 23.37 17.11 11.05
CA GLU A 190 24.81 16.83 11.18
C GLU A 190 25.43 17.52 12.41
N ALA A 191 25.11 18.80 12.64
CA ALA A 191 25.60 19.54 13.80
C ALA A 191 25.10 18.97 15.13
N ILE A 192 23.84 18.49 15.18
CA ILE A 192 23.28 17.82 16.37
C ILE A 192 23.98 16.47 16.60
N LEU A 193 24.19 15.69 15.55
CA LEU A 193 24.83 14.37 15.63
C LEU A 193 26.32 14.45 16.02
N ARG A 194 27.04 15.51 15.64
CA ARG A 194 28.46 15.73 15.97
C ARG A 194 28.74 16.00 17.45
N LYS A 195 27.77 16.51 18.22
CA LYS A 195 27.98 16.79 19.65
C LYS A 195 28.23 15.49 20.42
N PRO A 196 29.26 15.37 21.27
CA PRO A 196 29.47 14.16 22.07
C PRO A 196 28.34 13.97 23.10
N GLY A 197 27.97 12.71 23.38
CA GLY A 197 26.90 12.37 24.32
C GLY A 197 25.53 12.08 23.67
N TRP A 198 24.55 11.75 24.51
CA TRP A 198 23.18 11.39 24.15
C TRP A 198 22.25 12.57 24.47
N SER A 199 22.08 13.48 23.50
CA SER A 199 21.10 14.56 23.64
C SER A 199 19.72 14.09 23.18
N VAL A 200 18.65 14.67 23.75
CA VAL A 200 17.25 14.41 23.34
C VAL A 200 17.07 14.61 21.82
N GLY A 201 17.79 15.57 21.25
CA GLY A 201 17.80 15.80 19.79
C GLY A 201 18.31 14.61 18.99
N LYS A 202 19.29 13.84 19.48
CA LYS A 202 19.75 12.63 18.78
C LYS A 202 18.74 11.50 18.86
N VAL A 203 18.10 11.33 20.01
CA VAL A 203 17.07 10.30 20.20
C VAL A 203 15.86 10.59 19.32
N ALA A 204 15.48 11.86 19.16
CA ALA A 204 14.36 12.24 18.31
C ALA A 204 14.63 12.10 16.79
N ILE A 205 15.91 12.02 16.39
CA ILE A 205 16.32 11.84 14.98
C ILE A 205 16.35 10.34 14.60
N LEU A 206 16.53 9.45 15.59
CA LEU A 206 16.76 8.02 15.42
C LEU A 206 15.46 7.22 15.50
#